data_AF-G9NAT2-F1
#
_entry.id   AF-G9NAT2-F1
#
_cell.length_a   1.000
_cell.length_b   1.000
_cell.length_c   1.000
_cell.angle_alpha   90.00
_cell.angle_beta   90.00
_cell.angle_gamma   90.00
#
_symmetry.space_group_name_H-M   'P 1'
#
loop_
_entity.id
_entity.type
_entity.pdbx_description
1 polymer ?
#
loop_
_entity_poly.entity_id
_entity_poly.type
_entity_poly.pdbx_seq_one_letter_code
_entity_poly.pdbx_strand_id
1 'polypeptide(L)'
;MSDKSKAENRIQALTSQLLPPIAKVAAGSSKPRVQDKVVIITGANSALGIGRATAHQYAESGARAIYICDFDGSNLEAHKKEINQLYPNVEVHTRQFDASDEAKVKAVVDDAMERYGRLDVFFANAGITGPNVIFTDIGAEDFMNVYKVNTMSVFLAAKYAAPAMTKTSSQKPVPGGSIIGTASVAGIRSNAGSTAYSAAKAGVVSLAQTMSYQLAGSGVRVNAICPGIIETGMTAPVYEAARARGNEKKIGQLNPTKRGGRADEVARVVLFLGSDEASYVNGQAWAVDGGLSAGHPFVPGKLA
;
A
#
# COMPACT_ATOMS: atom_id res chain seq x y z
N MET A 1 -7.10 -33.67 -29.92
CA MET A 1 -7.47 -33.18 -28.57
C MET A 1 -8.98 -33.25 -28.43
N SER A 2 -9.51 -33.96 -27.42
CA SER A 2 -10.97 -34.14 -27.26
C SER A 2 -11.64 -32.84 -26.80
N ASP A 3 -12.95 -32.71 -27.05
CA ASP A 3 -13.74 -31.54 -26.66
C ASP A 3 -13.76 -31.29 -25.14
N LYS A 4 -13.65 -32.36 -24.33
CA LYS A 4 -13.50 -32.25 -22.86
C LYS A 4 -12.21 -31.55 -22.45
N SER A 5 -11.09 -31.86 -23.11
CA SER A 5 -9.80 -31.21 -22.85
C SER A 5 -9.81 -29.72 -23.21
N LYS A 6 -10.56 -29.31 -24.25
CA LYS A 6 -10.73 -27.89 -24.59
C LYS A 6 -11.62 -27.15 -23.60
N ALA A 7 -12.68 -27.79 -23.11
CA ALA A 7 -13.57 -27.22 -22.10
C ALA A 7 -12.88 -27.08 -20.74
N GLU A 8 -12.12 -28.08 -20.29
CA GLU A 8 -11.32 -28.04 -19.07
C GLU A 8 -10.23 -26.96 -19.16
N ASN A 9 -9.52 -26.86 -20.29
CA ASN A 9 -8.55 -25.79 -20.52
C ASN A 9 -9.21 -24.39 -20.55
N ARG A 10 -10.44 -24.28 -21.08
CA ARG A 10 -11.21 -23.02 -21.05
C ARG A 10 -11.65 -22.66 -19.64
N ILE A 11 -12.15 -23.62 -18.87
CA ILE A 11 -12.54 -23.42 -17.47
C ILE A 11 -11.31 -23.05 -16.67
N GLN A 12 -10.18 -23.76 -16.80
CA GLN A 12 -8.95 -23.44 -16.10
C GLN A 12 -8.37 -22.08 -16.51
N ALA A 13 -8.50 -21.66 -17.77
CA ALA A 13 -8.13 -20.31 -18.23
C ALA A 13 -9.10 -19.22 -17.74
N LEU A 14 -10.38 -19.54 -17.54
CA LEU A 14 -11.37 -18.62 -16.96
C LEU A 14 -11.18 -18.47 -15.45
N THR A 15 -10.87 -19.56 -14.74
CA THR A 15 -10.60 -19.56 -13.30
C THR A 15 -9.23 -18.95 -12.99
N SER A 16 -8.23 -19.10 -13.86
CA SER A 16 -6.91 -18.47 -13.69
C SER A 16 -6.91 -16.95 -13.93
N GLN A 17 -7.96 -16.41 -14.55
CA GLN A 17 -8.15 -14.96 -14.73
C GLN A 17 -8.93 -14.29 -13.60
N LEU A 18 -9.54 -15.07 -12.70
CA LEU A 18 -10.34 -14.53 -11.60
C LEU A 18 -9.44 -14.36 -10.36
N LEU A 19 -9.18 -13.11 -10.03
CA LEU A 19 -8.52 -12.77 -8.78
C LEU A 19 -9.40 -13.19 -7.59
N PRO A 20 -8.81 -13.62 -6.47
CA PRO A 20 -9.58 -13.93 -5.26
C PRO A 20 -10.40 -12.71 -4.83
N PRO A 21 -11.58 -12.88 -4.22
CA PRO A 21 -12.37 -11.75 -3.75
C PRO A 21 -11.60 -10.96 -2.68
N ILE A 22 -11.75 -9.64 -2.67
CA ILE A 22 -11.23 -8.80 -1.59
C ILE A 22 -12.11 -9.02 -0.37
N ALA A 23 -11.50 -9.48 0.73
CA ALA A 23 -12.18 -9.64 2.02
C ALA A 23 -12.48 -8.26 2.63
N LYS A 24 -13.63 -7.67 2.29
CA LYS A 24 -14.11 -6.43 2.90
C LYS A 24 -14.50 -6.67 4.35
N VAL A 25 -13.99 -5.82 5.26
CA VAL A 25 -14.28 -5.93 6.71
C VAL A 25 -15.43 -5.05 7.18
N ALA A 26 -15.87 -4.11 6.33
CA ALA A 26 -16.98 -3.21 6.61
C ALA A 26 -17.66 -2.80 5.29
N ALA A 27 -18.86 -2.21 5.39
CA ALA A 27 -19.54 -1.63 4.24
C ALA A 27 -18.72 -0.48 3.62
N GLY A 28 -19.03 -0.14 2.36
CA GLY A 28 -18.52 1.04 1.70
C GLY A 28 -19.06 2.34 2.33
N SER A 29 -18.47 3.48 1.94
CA SER A 29 -18.98 4.79 2.33
C SER A 29 -20.32 5.08 1.66
N SER A 30 -21.24 5.78 2.34
CA SER A 30 -22.52 6.20 1.76
C SER A 30 -22.38 7.39 0.80
N LYS A 31 -21.23 8.07 0.79
CA LYS A 31 -20.90 9.19 -0.10
C LYS A 31 -19.46 9.08 -0.62
N PRO A 32 -19.16 9.61 -1.82
CA PRO A 32 -17.78 9.75 -2.30
C PRO A 32 -16.90 10.50 -1.30
N ARG A 33 -15.71 9.98 -1.02
CA ARG A 33 -14.73 10.57 -0.07
C ARG A 33 -13.55 11.23 -0.78
N VAL A 34 -13.40 10.95 -2.08
CA VAL A 34 -12.25 11.34 -2.91
C VAL A 34 -12.71 11.71 -4.32
N GLN A 35 -13.92 12.28 -4.42
CA GLN A 35 -14.49 12.73 -5.68
C GLN A 35 -13.48 13.55 -6.49
N ASP A 36 -13.33 13.19 -7.76
CA ASP A 36 -12.47 13.86 -8.74
C ASP A 36 -10.95 13.78 -8.49
N LYS A 37 -10.52 13.08 -7.43
CA LYS A 37 -9.09 12.94 -7.09
C LYS A 37 -8.38 11.96 -8.02
N VAL A 38 -7.13 12.29 -8.34
CA VAL A 38 -6.19 11.45 -9.10
C VAL A 38 -5.21 10.81 -8.13
N VAL A 39 -5.10 9.48 -8.20
CA VAL A 39 -4.40 8.64 -7.22
C VAL A 39 -3.33 7.80 -7.91
N ILE A 40 -2.12 7.77 -7.36
CA ILE A 40 -1.05 6.84 -7.77
C ILE A 40 -0.76 5.85 -6.65
N ILE A 41 -0.70 4.56 -6.98
CA ILE A 41 -0.42 3.47 -6.03
C ILE A 41 0.70 2.60 -6.58
N THR A 42 1.82 2.49 -5.86
CA THR A 42 2.88 1.51 -6.17
C THR A 42 2.73 0.23 -5.34
N GLY A 43 3.23 -0.90 -5.83
CA GLY A 43 3.05 -2.19 -5.15
C GLY A 43 1.62 -2.73 -5.27
N ALA A 44 0.99 -2.53 -6.42
CA ALA A 44 -0.42 -2.84 -6.66
C ALA A 44 -0.67 -4.21 -7.32
N ASN A 45 0.37 -5.00 -7.61
CA ASN A 45 0.21 -6.25 -8.36
C ASN A 45 -0.35 -7.41 -7.51
N SER A 46 -0.02 -7.48 -6.22
CA SER A 46 -0.41 -8.63 -5.40
C SER A 46 -1.93 -8.82 -5.33
N ALA A 47 -2.40 -10.03 -5.68
CA ALA A 47 -3.80 -10.41 -5.63
C ALA A 47 -4.44 -10.25 -4.23
N LEU A 48 -3.68 -10.44 -3.16
CA LEU A 48 -4.14 -10.24 -1.77
C LEU A 48 -3.56 -8.97 -1.15
N GLY A 49 -2.95 -8.09 -1.96
CA GLY A 49 -2.14 -6.98 -1.49
C GLY A 49 -2.93 -5.79 -0.97
N ILE A 50 -2.27 -5.00 -0.12
CA ILE A 50 -2.75 -3.71 0.35
C ILE A 50 -2.96 -2.76 -0.84
N GLY A 51 -2.04 -2.72 -1.81
CA GLY A 51 -2.16 -1.87 -2.99
C GLY A 51 -3.45 -2.13 -3.80
N ARG A 52 -3.80 -3.40 -4.02
CA ARG A 52 -5.07 -3.79 -4.67
C ARG A 52 -6.28 -3.32 -3.84
N ALA A 53 -6.31 -3.65 -2.55
CA ALA A 53 -7.42 -3.25 -1.68
C ALA A 53 -7.60 -1.72 -1.65
N THR A 54 -6.49 -0.98 -1.62
CA THR A 54 -6.48 0.49 -1.71
C THR A 54 -7.06 0.98 -3.03
N ALA A 55 -6.67 0.42 -4.17
CA ALA A 55 -7.24 0.81 -5.47
C ALA A 55 -8.76 0.65 -5.51
N HIS A 56 -9.28 -0.46 -4.97
CA HIS A 56 -10.73 -0.67 -4.85
C HIS A 56 -11.40 0.34 -3.90
N GLN A 57 -10.75 0.70 -2.79
CA GLN A 57 -11.30 1.68 -1.85
C GLN A 57 -11.38 3.09 -2.45
N TYR A 58 -10.38 3.50 -3.23
CA TYR A 58 -10.42 4.77 -3.96
C TYR A 58 -11.49 4.76 -5.06
N ALA A 59 -11.61 3.65 -5.80
CA ALA A 59 -12.60 3.51 -6.85
C ALA A 59 -14.03 3.57 -6.31
N GLU A 60 -14.33 2.79 -5.25
CA GLU A 60 -15.62 2.82 -4.55
C GLU A 60 -15.93 4.20 -3.96
N SER A 61 -14.90 4.97 -3.61
CA SER A 61 -15.04 6.30 -2.99
C SER A 61 -15.04 7.47 -4.01
N GLY A 62 -15.16 7.18 -5.29
CA GLY A 62 -15.39 8.17 -6.36
C GLY A 62 -14.12 8.83 -6.93
N ALA A 63 -12.96 8.20 -6.79
CA ALA A 63 -11.74 8.70 -7.44
C ALA A 63 -11.97 8.83 -8.96
N ARG A 64 -11.44 9.90 -9.57
CA ARG A 64 -11.54 10.07 -11.02
C ARG A 64 -10.62 9.13 -11.76
N ALA A 65 -9.37 9.04 -11.29
CA ALA A 65 -8.37 8.21 -11.93
C ALA A 65 -7.46 7.53 -10.89
N ILE A 66 -7.09 6.29 -11.18
CA ILE A 66 -6.22 5.48 -10.34
C ILE A 66 -5.13 4.86 -11.21
N TYR A 67 -3.88 5.16 -10.87
CA TYR A 67 -2.71 4.49 -11.40
C TYR A 67 -2.34 3.33 -10.47
N ILE A 68 -2.38 2.12 -11.01
CA ILE A 68 -1.88 0.92 -10.34
C ILE A 68 -0.53 0.54 -10.96
N CYS A 69 0.51 0.63 -10.13
CA CYS A 69 1.90 0.53 -10.53
C CYS A 69 2.61 -0.60 -9.78
N ASP A 70 3.45 -1.36 -10.46
CA ASP A 70 4.25 -2.41 -9.82
C ASP A 70 5.45 -2.82 -10.69
N PHE A 71 6.46 -3.46 -10.10
CA PHE A 71 7.60 -3.99 -10.86
C PHE A 71 7.17 -5.20 -11.72
N ASP A 72 6.21 -5.99 -11.21
CA ASP A 72 5.61 -7.10 -11.91
C ASP A 72 4.23 -6.71 -12.44
N GLY A 73 4.01 -6.90 -13.74
CA GLY A 73 2.74 -6.60 -14.41
C GLY A 73 1.70 -7.73 -14.41
N SER A 74 2.03 -8.90 -13.84
CA SER A 74 1.28 -10.16 -14.03
C SER A 74 -0.23 -10.09 -13.73
N ASN A 75 -0.65 -9.26 -12.78
CA ASN A 75 -2.06 -9.08 -12.39
C ASN A 75 -2.60 -7.66 -12.61
N LEU A 76 -1.79 -6.70 -13.07
CA LEU A 76 -2.22 -5.30 -13.19
C LEU A 76 -3.44 -5.14 -14.12
N GLU A 77 -3.45 -5.81 -15.27
CA GLU A 77 -4.60 -5.76 -16.19
C GLU A 77 -5.84 -6.46 -15.63
N ALA A 78 -5.67 -7.52 -14.83
CA ALA A 78 -6.78 -8.18 -14.15
C ALA A 78 -7.42 -7.26 -13.11
N HIS A 79 -6.61 -6.57 -12.29
CA HIS A 79 -7.08 -5.55 -11.34
C HIS A 79 -7.82 -4.42 -12.05
N LYS A 80 -7.26 -3.91 -13.15
CA LYS A 80 -7.90 -2.86 -13.96
C LYS A 80 -9.27 -3.31 -14.48
N LYS A 81 -9.35 -4.52 -15.04
CA LYS A 81 -10.62 -5.05 -15.57
C LYS A 81 -11.67 -5.19 -14.47
N GLU A 82 -11.29 -5.70 -13.30
CA GLU A 82 -12.20 -5.85 -12.15
C GLU A 82 -12.71 -4.48 -11.65
N ILE A 83 -11.82 -3.50 -11.47
CA ILE A 83 -12.20 -2.14 -11.03
C ILE A 83 -13.12 -1.47 -12.06
N ASN A 84 -12.81 -1.55 -13.35
CA ASN A 84 -13.64 -0.96 -14.41
C ASN A 84 -15.04 -1.59 -14.48
N GLN A 85 -15.16 -2.89 -14.18
CA GLN A 85 -16.45 -3.58 -14.14
C GLN A 85 -17.31 -3.12 -12.95
N LEU A 86 -16.69 -2.93 -11.79
CA LEU A 86 -17.39 -2.54 -10.56
C LEU A 86 -17.66 -1.03 -10.48
N TYR A 87 -16.77 -0.22 -11.05
CA TYR A 87 -16.75 1.24 -10.92
C TYR A 87 -16.48 1.90 -12.30
N PRO A 88 -17.44 1.84 -13.23
CA PRO A 88 -17.22 2.23 -14.64
C PRO A 88 -16.90 3.72 -14.85
N ASN A 89 -17.10 4.56 -13.85
CA ASN A 89 -16.80 5.99 -13.88
C ASN A 89 -15.36 6.33 -13.47
N VAL A 90 -14.55 5.32 -13.10
CA VAL A 90 -13.17 5.49 -12.63
C VAL A 90 -12.22 5.10 -13.76
N GLU A 91 -11.32 6.01 -14.13
CA GLU A 91 -10.28 5.72 -15.11
C GLU A 91 -9.10 4.98 -14.47
N VAL A 92 -8.85 3.73 -14.86
CA VAL A 92 -7.73 2.95 -14.30
C VAL A 92 -6.59 2.79 -15.30
N HIS A 93 -5.39 3.17 -14.85
CA HIS A 93 -4.13 3.11 -15.60
C HIS A 93 -3.16 2.13 -14.98
N THR A 94 -2.58 1.25 -15.80
CA THR A 94 -1.55 0.29 -15.39
C THR A 94 -0.18 0.81 -15.79
N ARG A 95 0.82 0.68 -14.91
CA ARG A 95 2.22 1.02 -15.22
C ARG A 95 3.14 -0.03 -14.61
N GLN A 96 3.94 -0.69 -15.45
CA GLN A 96 4.95 -1.63 -14.97
C GLN A 96 6.31 -0.94 -14.83
N PHE A 97 6.78 -0.76 -13.59
CA PHE A 97 8.10 -0.22 -13.28
C PHE A 97 8.51 -0.50 -11.82
N ASP A 98 9.82 -0.53 -11.57
CA ASP A 98 10.36 -0.54 -10.20
C ASP A 98 10.17 0.84 -9.56
N ALA A 99 9.50 0.90 -8.40
CA ALA A 99 9.25 2.16 -7.69
C ALA A 99 10.52 2.87 -7.19
N SER A 100 11.69 2.21 -7.25
CA SER A 100 13.00 2.81 -6.99
C SER A 100 13.70 3.36 -8.24
N ASP A 101 13.09 3.24 -9.42
CA ASP A 101 13.52 3.89 -10.67
C ASP A 101 12.98 5.33 -10.72
N GLU A 102 13.87 6.27 -10.48
CA GLU A 102 13.59 7.70 -10.45
C GLU A 102 12.93 8.23 -11.74
N ALA A 103 13.43 7.82 -12.90
CA ALA A 103 12.90 8.29 -14.19
C ALA A 103 11.47 7.78 -14.40
N LYS A 104 11.18 6.54 -14.00
CA LYS A 104 9.84 5.95 -14.12
C LYS A 104 8.85 6.53 -13.11
N VAL A 105 9.27 6.79 -11.87
CA VAL A 105 8.44 7.50 -10.88
C VAL A 105 8.08 8.89 -11.37
N LYS A 106 9.05 9.64 -11.93
CA LYS A 106 8.76 10.94 -12.54
C LYS A 106 7.77 10.80 -13.69
N ALA A 107 7.97 9.83 -14.59
CA ALA A 107 7.12 9.65 -15.76
C ALA A 107 5.65 9.37 -15.41
N VAL A 108 5.36 8.58 -14.36
CA VAL A 108 3.95 8.35 -13.97
C VAL A 108 3.32 9.59 -13.34
N VAL A 109 4.08 10.41 -12.62
CA VAL A 109 3.60 11.70 -12.09
C VAL A 109 3.35 12.69 -13.24
N ASP A 110 4.26 12.77 -14.21
CA ASP A 110 4.11 13.62 -15.38
C ASP A 110 2.85 13.23 -16.19
N ASP A 111 2.60 11.94 -16.42
CA ASP A 111 1.41 11.47 -17.15
C ASP A 111 0.10 11.81 -16.41
N ALA A 112 0.08 11.76 -15.08
CA ALA A 112 -1.08 12.22 -14.30
C ALA A 112 -1.32 13.72 -14.47
N MET A 113 -0.25 14.51 -14.46
CA MET A 113 -0.32 15.96 -14.68
C MET A 113 -0.73 16.31 -16.12
N GLU A 114 -0.25 15.59 -17.12
CA GLU A 114 -0.60 15.81 -18.53
C GLU A 114 -2.08 15.51 -18.80
N ARG A 115 -2.59 14.38 -18.28
CA ARG A 115 -3.98 13.95 -18.53
C ARG A 115 -5.01 14.74 -17.75
N TYR A 116 -4.69 15.03 -16.49
CA TYR A 116 -5.69 15.53 -15.53
C TYR A 116 -5.40 16.94 -15.02
N GLY A 117 -4.21 17.48 -15.31
CA GLY A 117 -3.78 18.77 -14.76
C GLY A 117 -3.72 18.78 -13.23
N ARG A 118 -3.64 17.59 -12.60
CA ARG A 118 -3.66 17.41 -11.15
C ARG A 118 -3.10 16.06 -10.72
N LEU A 119 -2.57 16.03 -9.50
CA LEU A 119 -2.31 14.83 -8.70
C LEU A 119 -2.77 15.12 -7.27
N ASP A 120 -3.45 14.18 -6.61
CA ASP A 120 -4.02 14.40 -5.28
C ASP A 120 -3.48 13.45 -4.22
N VAL A 121 -3.23 12.19 -4.61
CA VAL A 121 -2.71 11.17 -3.69
C VAL A 121 -1.59 10.36 -4.34
N PHE A 122 -0.51 10.13 -3.60
CA PHE A 122 0.49 9.14 -3.93
C PHE A 122 0.66 8.17 -2.76
N PHE A 123 0.22 6.93 -2.92
CA PHE A 123 0.47 5.84 -1.98
C PHE A 123 1.69 5.04 -2.42
N ALA A 124 2.84 5.35 -1.80
CA ALA A 124 4.11 4.66 -2.03
C ALA A 124 4.13 3.36 -1.21
N ASN A 125 3.60 2.29 -1.81
CA ASN A 125 3.34 1.01 -1.13
C ASN A 125 4.23 -0.14 -1.56
N ALA A 126 5.00 0.02 -2.64
CA ALA A 126 6.01 -0.98 -3.01
C ALA A 126 6.95 -1.31 -1.83
N GLY A 127 7.30 -2.59 -1.69
CA GLY A 127 8.23 -3.02 -0.66
C GLY A 127 8.59 -4.50 -0.71
N ILE A 128 9.74 -4.83 -0.12
CA ILE A 128 10.30 -6.18 0.01
C ILE A 128 10.80 -6.43 1.43
N THR A 129 10.86 -7.69 1.85
CA THR A 129 11.35 -8.09 3.19
C THR A 129 12.87 -8.25 3.25
N GLY A 130 13.52 -8.55 2.12
CA GLY A 130 14.91 -9.00 2.09
C GLY A 130 15.09 -10.42 2.66
N PRO A 131 16.35 -10.87 2.83
CA PRO A 131 16.67 -12.19 3.35
C PRO A 131 16.25 -12.34 4.82
N ASN A 132 15.78 -13.53 5.18
CA ASN A 132 15.40 -13.89 6.54
C ASN A 132 16.53 -14.65 7.24
N VAL A 133 17.64 -13.95 7.51
CA VAL A 133 18.85 -14.47 8.16
C VAL A 133 19.26 -13.57 9.33
N ILE A 134 20.16 -14.06 10.19
CA ILE A 134 20.75 -13.24 11.26
C ILE A 134 21.54 -12.06 10.67
N PHE A 135 21.59 -10.94 11.37
CA PHE A 135 22.17 -9.70 10.86
C PHE A 135 23.66 -9.82 10.45
N THR A 136 24.41 -10.76 11.04
CA THR A 136 25.81 -11.02 10.69
C THR A 136 25.98 -11.62 9.30
N ASP A 137 24.90 -12.19 8.75
CA ASP A 137 24.90 -12.90 7.46
C ASP A 137 24.20 -12.09 6.36
N ILE A 138 23.69 -10.89 6.69
CA ILE A 138 23.09 -9.98 5.71
C ILE A 138 24.22 -9.28 4.95
N GLY A 139 24.34 -9.58 3.65
CA GLY A 139 25.26 -8.87 2.77
C GLY A 139 24.90 -7.39 2.64
N ALA A 140 25.92 -6.54 2.46
CA ALA A 140 25.71 -5.10 2.27
C ALA A 140 24.83 -4.79 1.04
N GLU A 141 24.96 -5.58 -0.03
CA GLU A 141 24.13 -5.44 -1.23
C GLU A 141 22.65 -5.73 -0.94
N ASP A 142 22.36 -6.84 -0.25
CA ASP A 142 20.98 -7.17 0.15
C ASP A 142 20.39 -6.10 1.07
N PHE A 143 21.18 -5.62 2.03
CA PHE A 143 20.76 -4.53 2.91
C PHE A 143 20.39 -3.28 2.10
N MET A 144 21.25 -2.87 1.17
CA MET A 144 21.03 -1.69 0.33
C MET A 144 19.88 -1.89 -0.65
N ASN A 145 19.65 -3.10 -1.17
CA ASN A 145 18.51 -3.41 -2.02
C ASN A 145 17.18 -3.23 -1.25
N VAL A 146 17.10 -3.74 -0.02
CA VAL A 146 15.92 -3.52 0.85
C VAL A 146 15.70 -2.04 1.09
N TYR A 147 16.76 -1.28 1.39
CA TYR A 147 16.65 0.15 1.62
C TYR A 147 16.24 0.93 0.36
N LYS A 148 16.76 0.54 -0.80
CA LYS A 148 16.41 1.12 -2.10
C LYS A 148 14.94 0.91 -2.41
N VAL A 149 14.43 -0.32 -2.30
CA VAL A 149 13.02 -0.59 -2.63
C VAL A 149 12.07 -0.02 -1.58
N ASN A 150 12.37 -0.11 -0.28
CA ASN A 150 11.44 0.30 0.78
C ASN A 150 11.49 1.79 1.12
N THR A 151 12.67 2.41 1.09
CA THR A 151 12.88 3.78 1.58
C THR A 151 13.06 4.76 0.43
N MET A 152 13.94 4.45 -0.52
CA MET A 152 14.20 5.35 -1.66
C MET A 152 12.93 5.53 -2.51
N SER A 153 12.14 4.48 -2.72
CA SER A 153 10.87 4.59 -3.47
C SER A 153 9.89 5.60 -2.86
N VAL A 154 9.80 5.68 -1.53
CA VAL A 154 8.94 6.66 -0.83
C VAL A 154 9.51 8.08 -0.99
N PHE A 155 10.83 8.23 -0.87
CA PHE A 155 11.49 9.50 -1.13
C PHE A 155 11.23 9.99 -2.56
N LEU A 156 11.41 9.13 -3.57
CA LEU A 156 11.17 9.47 -4.97
C LEU A 156 9.71 9.82 -5.22
N ALA A 157 8.77 9.07 -4.65
CA ALA A 157 7.36 9.41 -4.70
C ALA A 157 7.11 10.84 -4.19
N ALA A 158 7.63 11.19 -3.01
CA ALA A 158 7.47 12.52 -2.45
C ALA A 158 8.16 13.61 -3.28
N LYS A 159 9.39 13.35 -3.75
CA LYS A 159 10.21 14.26 -4.57
C LYS A 159 9.46 14.78 -5.79
N TYR A 160 8.71 13.91 -6.47
CA TYR A 160 7.96 14.29 -7.68
C TYR A 160 6.50 14.61 -7.42
N ALA A 161 5.84 13.89 -6.51
CA ALA A 161 4.43 14.11 -6.22
C ALA A 161 4.18 15.45 -5.54
N ALA A 162 5.04 15.89 -4.60
CA ALA A 162 4.79 17.13 -3.88
C ALA A 162 4.78 18.38 -4.79
N PRO A 163 5.78 18.59 -5.68
CA PRO A 163 5.71 19.69 -6.65
C PRO A 163 4.52 19.58 -7.61
N ALA A 164 4.10 18.37 -7.99
CA ALA A 164 2.92 18.17 -8.84
C ALA A 164 1.61 18.52 -8.09
N MET A 165 1.51 18.13 -6.82
CA MET A 165 0.35 18.41 -5.96
C MET A 165 0.16 19.90 -5.65
N THR A 166 1.22 20.71 -5.70
CA THR A 166 1.11 22.18 -5.52
C THR A 166 0.68 22.93 -6.78
N LYS A 167 0.66 22.28 -7.95
CA LYS A 167 0.13 22.90 -9.16
C LYS A 167 -1.39 23.01 -9.07
N THR A 168 -1.89 24.19 -9.43
CA THR A 168 -3.31 24.46 -9.53
C THR A 168 -3.77 24.39 -10.98
N SER A 169 -5.05 24.09 -11.17
CA SER A 169 -5.73 24.07 -12.47
C SER A 169 -7.20 24.43 -12.27
N SER A 170 -7.97 24.56 -13.36
CA SER A 170 -9.43 24.79 -13.27
C SER A 170 -10.15 23.70 -12.48
N GLN A 171 -9.63 22.47 -12.47
CA GLN A 171 -10.20 21.32 -11.76
C GLN A 171 -9.62 21.15 -10.35
N LYS A 172 -8.49 21.80 -10.05
CA LYS A 172 -7.85 21.81 -8.72
C LYS A 172 -7.38 23.22 -8.37
N PRO A 173 -8.28 24.09 -7.90
CA PRO A 173 -7.95 25.50 -7.66
C PRO A 173 -7.08 25.71 -6.41
N VAL A 174 -7.09 24.77 -5.47
CA VAL A 174 -6.32 24.84 -4.21
C VAL A 174 -5.14 23.87 -4.28
N PRO A 175 -3.90 24.32 -3.99
CA PRO A 175 -2.74 23.43 -3.92
C PRO A 175 -2.87 22.48 -2.72
N GLY A 176 -2.34 21.27 -2.86
CA GLY A 176 -2.26 20.32 -1.76
C GLY A 176 -2.44 18.88 -2.19
N GLY A 177 -2.28 17.95 -1.26
CA GLY A 177 -2.36 16.53 -1.56
C GLY A 177 -1.89 15.67 -0.41
N SER A 178 -1.83 14.36 -0.63
CA SER A 178 -1.41 13.41 0.39
C SER A 178 -0.43 12.38 -0.17
N ILE A 179 0.75 12.33 0.44
CA ILE A 179 1.75 11.30 0.19
C ILE A 179 1.73 10.35 1.39
N ILE A 180 1.57 9.06 1.10
CA ILE A 180 1.45 8.02 2.12
C ILE A 180 2.53 6.98 1.85
N GLY A 181 3.52 6.89 2.74
CA GLY A 181 4.57 5.88 2.67
C GLY A 181 4.18 4.62 3.44
N THR A 182 4.45 3.44 2.87
CA THR A 182 4.27 2.18 3.60
C THR A 182 5.51 1.86 4.44
N ALA A 183 5.43 2.18 5.73
CA ALA A 183 6.37 1.73 6.75
C ALA A 183 5.99 0.30 7.23
N SER A 184 6.10 0.03 8.52
CA SER A 184 5.68 -1.21 9.18
C SER A 184 5.73 -1.00 10.69
N VAL A 185 5.05 -1.85 11.46
CA VAL A 185 5.34 -1.98 12.89
C VAL A 185 6.83 -2.27 13.17
N ALA A 186 7.52 -2.95 12.26
CA ALA A 186 8.97 -3.18 12.32
C ALA A 186 9.81 -1.88 12.27
N GLY A 187 9.23 -0.79 11.75
CA GLY A 187 9.87 0.52 11.71
C GLY A 187 9.67 1.36 12.98
N ILE A 188 8.75 0.95 13.87
CA ILE A 188 8.43 1.67 15.12
C ILE A 188 8.68 0.84 16.37
N ARG A 189 8.83 -0.48 16.24
CA ARG A 189 9.16 -1.46 17.29
C ARG A 189 10.07 -2.54 16.71
N SER A 190 10.92 -3.13 17.55
CA SER A 190 11.79 -4.24 17.16
C SER A 190 11.01 -5.57 17.04
N ASN A 191 11.67 -6.59 16.48
CA ASN A 191 11.17 -7.98 16.41
C ASN A 191 9.95 -8.22 15.48
N ALA A 192 9.77 -7.40 14.47
CA ALA A 192 8.70 -7.57 13.46
C ALA A 192 9.23 -7.66 12.01
N GLY A 193 10.54 -7.84 11.82
CA GLY A 193 11.18 -8.04 10.52
C GLY A 193 12.70 -8.20 10.65
N SER A 194 13.36 -8.47 9.52
CA SER A 194 14.84 -8.51 9.46
C SER A 194 15.45 -7.15 9.81
N THR A 195 16.74 -7.12 10.14
CA THR A 195 17.44 -5.86 10.46
C THR A 195 17.35 -4.84 9.33
N ALA A 196 17.59 -5.28 8.08
CA ALA A 196 17.48 -4.42 6.90
C ALA A 196 16.06 -3.88 6.70
N TYR A 197 15.05 -4.75 6.85
CA TYR A 197 13.65 -4.35 6.71
C TYR A 197 13.24 -3.33 7.78
N SER A 198 13.55 -3.61 9.04
CA SER A 198 13.21 -2.74 10.17
C SER A 198 13.87 -1.36 10.03
N ALA A 199 15.17 -1.34 9.68
CA ALA A 199 15.90 -0.09 9.42
C ALA A 199 15.29 0.71 8.26
N ALA A 200 14.98 0.06 7.14
CA ALA A 200 14.36 0.72 6.00
C ALA A 200 12.97 1.28 6.34
N LYS A 201 12.12 0.51 7.04
CA LYS A 201 10.78 0.97 7.43
C LYS A 201 10.82 2.06 8.51
N ALA A 202 11.83 2.10 9.37
CA ALA A 202 12.09 3.25 10.26
C ALA A 202 12.51 4.49 9.45
N GLY A 203 13.31 4.31 8.39
CA GLY A 203 13.65 5.36 7.43
C GLY A 203 12.41 6.01 6.80
N VAL A 204 11.39 5.22 6.44
CA VAL A 204 10.10 5.74 5.92
C VAL A 204 9.37 6.63 6.95
N VAL A 205 9.39 6.27 8.23
CA VAL A 205 8.80 7.09 9.31
C VAL A 205 9.53 8.43 9.43
N SER A 206 10.87 8.39 9.44
CA SER A 206 11.71 9.59 9.48
C SER A 206 11.50 10.49 8.25
N LEU A 207 11.38 9.90 7.05
CA LEU A 207 11.05 10.62 5.82
C LEU A 207 9.71 11.34 5.94
N ALA A 208 8.66 10.68 6.44
CA ALA A 208 7.34 11.29 6.58
C ALA A 208 7.39 12.52 7.52
N GLN A 209 8.05 12.38 8.67
CA GLN A 209 8.25 13.49 9.61
C GLN A 209 9.04 14.64 8.97
N THR A 210 10.20 14.34 8.40
CA THR A 210 11.11 15.35 7.84
C THR A 210 10.50 16.11 6.66
N MET A 211 9.94 15.38 5.68
CA MET A 211 9.37 15.99 4.47
C MET A 211 8.11 16.79 4.78
N SER A 212 7.33 16.41 5.81
CA SER A 212 6.15 17.18 6.21
C SER A 212 6.47 18.62 6.63
N TYR A 213 7.61 18.84 7.30
CA TYR A 213 8.08 20.18 7.68
C TYR A 213 8.64 20.95 6.49
N GLN A 214 9.33 20.27 5.57
CA GLN A 214 9.84 20.89 4.35
C GLN A 214 8.73 21.37 3.41
N LEU A 215 7.52 20.81 3.56
CA LEU A 215 6.32 21.15 2.79
C LEU A 215 5.41 22.16 3.51
N ALA A 216 5.91 22.88 4.51
CA ALA A 216 5.15 23.90 5.24
C ALA A 216 4.47 24.90 4.28
N GLY A 217 3.18 25.15 4.49
CA GLY A 217 2.39 26.09 3.68
C GLY A 217 1.99 25.58 2.29
N SER A 218 2.45 24.40 1.84
CA SER A 218 2.15 23.87 0.50
C SER A 218 0.76 23.22 0.37
N GLY A 219 0.12 22.89 1.50
CA GLY A 219 -1.10 22.07 1.54
C GLY A 219 -0.85 20.57 1.30
N VAL A 220 0.40 20.15 1.04
CA VAL A 220 0.76 18.74 0.85
C VAL A 220 1.10 18.11 2.20
N ARG A 221 0.48 16.96 2.49
CA ARG A 221 0.70 16.18 3.70
C ARG A 221 1.51 14.93 3.38
N VAL A 222 2.35 14.52 4.33
CA VAL A 222 3.14 13.29 4.24
C VAL A 222 2.94 12.49 5.51
N ASN A 223 2.47 11.24 5.39
CA ASN A 223 2.31 10.34 6.52
C ASN A 223 2.90 8.97 6.21
N ALA A 224 3.21 8.20 7.25
CA ALA A 224 3.60 6.80 7.15
C ALA A 224 2.47 5.93 7.72
N ILE A 225 2.13 4.84 7.03
CA ILE A 225 1.32 3.77 7.61
C ILE A 225 2.24 2.64 8.10
N CYS A 226 1.92 2.06 9.25
CA CYS A 226 2.69 1.02 9.90
C CYS A 226 1.83 -0.25 10.07
N PRO A 227 1.65 -1.05 9.00
CA PRO A 227 0.90 -2.29 9.10
C PRO A 227 1.58 -3.30 10.03
N GLY A 228 0.76 -4.06 10.78
CA GLY A 228 1.15 -5.26 11.51
C GLY A 228 1.23 -6.50 10.61
N ILE A 229 0.88 -7.67 11.16
CA ILE A 229 0.75 -8.89 10.35
C ILE A 229 -0.57 -8.86 9.58
N ILE A 230 -0.48 -8.62 8.28
CA ILE A 230 -1.63 -8.55 7.36
C ILE A 230 -1.59 -9.75 6.43
N GLU A 231 -2.70 -10.43 6.18
CA GLU A 231 -2.75 -11.51 5.17
C GLU A 231 -2.66 -10.92 3.75
N THR A 232 -1.50 -11.07 3.11
CA THR A 232 -1.19 -10.54 1.77
C THR A 232 -0.27 -11.51 1.03
N GLY A 233 0.06 -11.25 -0.23
CA GLY A 233 1.07 -12.06 -0.94
C GLY A 233 2.44 -12.08 -0.23
N MET A 234 2.84 -11.00 0.44
CA MET A 234 4.12 -10.94 1.17
C MET A 234 4.16 -11.88 2.38
N THR A 235 3.02 -12.08 3.04
CA THR A 235 2.92 -12.87 4.28
C THR A 235 2.29 -14.24 4.05
N ALA A 236 1.84 -14.53 2.82
CA ALA A 236 1.23 -15.81 2.45
C ALA A 236 2.03 -17.03 2.94
N PRO A 237 3.38 -17.08 2.82
CA PRO A 237 4.15 -18.22 3.34
C PRO A 237 3.98 -18.45 4.85
N VAL A 238 3.81 -17.37 5.63
CA VAL A 238 3.59 -17.45 7.09
C VAL A 238 2.20 -18.03 7.38
N TYR A 239 1.17 -17.57 6.66
CA TYR A 239 -0.20 -18.06 6.82
C TYR A 239 -0.34 -19.52 6.35
N GLU A 240 0.24 -19.86 5.20
CA GLU A 240 0.26 -21.23 4.66
C GLU A 240 0.96 -22.21 5.60
N ALA A 241 2.15 -21.84 6.12
CA ALA A 241 2.85 -22.66 7.10
C ALA A 241 2.05 -22.83 8.40
N ALA A 242 1.36 -21.78 8.85
CA ALA A 242 0.50 -21.86 10.03
C ALA A 242 -0.71 -22.77 9.79
N ARG A 243 -1.37 -22.69 8.62
CA ARG A 243 -2.47 -23.57 8.20
C ARG A 243 -2.04 -25.02 8.12
N ALA A 244 -0.93 -25.31 7.46
CA ALA A 244 -0.38 -26.65 7.31
C ALA A 244 -0.10 -27.31 8.67
N ARG A 245 0.22 -26.51 9.70
CA ARG A 245 0.47 -26.98 11.07
C ARG A 245 -0.77 -26.94 11.98
N GLY A 246 -1.96 -26.60 11.47
CA GLY A 246 -3.17 -26.43 12.28
C GLY A 246 -3.10 -25.29 13.31
N ASN A 247 -2.24 -24.30 13.08
CA ASN A 247 -1.88 -23.24 14.01
C ASN A 247 -2.26 -21.84 13.50
N GLU A 248 -3.09 -21.71 12.47
CA GLU A 248 -3.52 -20.40 11.94
C GLU A 248 -4.10 -19.48 13.03
N LYS A 249 -4.83 -20.05 14.01
CA LYS A 249 -5.33 -19.32 15.19
C LYS A 249 -4.25 -18.65 16.05
N LYS A 250 -2.97 -19.00 15.88
CA LYS A 250 -1.84 -18.36 16.58
C LYS A 250 -1.36 -17.10 15.86
N ILE A 251 -1.75 -16.86 14.61
CA ILE A 251 -1.43 -15.62 13.91
C ILE A 251 -2.11 -14.45 14.61
N GLY A 252 -1.32 -13.44 14.97
CA GLY A 252 -1.81 -12.29 15.71
C GLY A 252 -2.12 -12.56 17.19
N GLN A 253 -1.78 -13.73 17.75
CA GLN A 253 -2.05 -14.05 19.16
C GLN A 253 -1.48 -13.04 20.16
N LEU A 254 -0.44 -12.29 19.76
CA LEU A 254 0.21 -11.27 20.58
C LEU A 254 -0.49 -9.91 20.51
N ASN A 255 -1.19 -9.60 19.42
CA ASN A 255 -1.90 -8.32 19.34
C ASN A 255 -3.23 -8.38 20.14
N PRO A 256 -3.68 -7.26 20.73
CA PRO A 256 -4.96 -7.17 21.44
C PRO A 256 -6.17 -7.72 20.67
N THR A 257 -6.20 -7.57 19.35
CA THR A 257 -7.30 -8.11 18.51
C THR A 257 -7.26 -9.62 18.29
N LYS A 258 -6.18 -10.30 18.69
CA LYS A 258 -5.98 -11.77 18.58
C LYS A 258 -6.15 -12.34 17.16
N ARG A 259 -5.82 -11.56 16.14
CA ARG A 259 -5.89 -12.01 14.73
C ARG A 259 -4.93 -11.26 13.82
N GLY A 260 -4.71 -11.83 12.64
CA GLY A 260 -4.16 -11.11 11.50
C GLY A 260 -5.10 -10.03 10.97
N GLY A 261 -4.51 -8.96 10.46
CA GLY A 261 -5.25 -7.93 9.73
C GLY A 261 -5.55 -8.34 8.28
N ARG A 262 -6.50 -7.67 7.67
CA ARG A 262 -6.85 -7.79 6.25
C ARG A 262 -6.33 -6.58 5.47
N ALA A 263 -6.01 -6.77 4.19
CA ALA A 263 -5.59 -5.68 3.31
C ALA A 263 -6.61 -4.52 3.28
N ASP A 264 -7.91 -4.84 3.33
CA ASP A 264 -9.00 -3.85 3.39
C ASP A 264 -8.91 -2.92 4.62
N GLU A 265 -8.46 -3.42 5.77
CA GLU A 265 -8.33 -2.61 6.99
C GLU A 265 -7.26 -1.54 6.84
N VAL A 266 -6.12 -1.89 6.23
CA VAL A 266 -5.05 -0.95 5.93
C VAL A 266 -5.50 0.03 4.85
N ALA A 267 -6.14 -0.47 3.79
CA ALA A 267 -6.64 0.34 2.69
C ALA A 267 -7.63 1.43 3.15
N ARG A 268 -8.47 1.16 4.15
CA ARG A 268 -9.38 2.17 4.73
C ARG A 268 -8.65 3.31 5.43
N VAL A 269 -7.54 3.02 6.12
CA VAL A 269 -6.69 4.05 6.73
C VAL A 269 -5.98 4.85 5.65
N VAL A 270 -5.49 4.20 4.59
CA VAL A 270 -4.88 4.90 3.44
C VAL A 270 -5.90 5.84 2.77
N LEU A 271 -7.12 5.36 2.52
CA LEU A 271 -8.22 6.17 1.99
C LEU A 271 -8.49 7.38 2.89
N PHE A 272 -8.58 7.19 4.21
CA PHE A 272 -8.73 8.29 5.16
C PHE A 272 -7.59 9.30 5.01
N LEU A 273 -6.33 8.84 5.07
CA LEU A 273 -5.15 9.70 4.97
C LEU A 273 -5.06 10.45 3.63
N GLY A 274 -5.57 9.88 2.54
CA GLY A 274 -5.64 10.54 1.23
C GLY A 274 -6.89 11.39 0.98
N SER A 275 -7.88 11.31 1.86
CA SER A 275 -9.10 12.13 1.81
C SER A 275 -8.92 13.48 2.53
N ASP A 276 -9.91 14.34 2.41
CA ASP A 276 -9.91 15.65 3.09
C ASP A 276 -10.23 15.54 4.59
N GLU A 277 -10.74 14.38 5.03
CA GLU A 277 -10.98 14.07 6.45
C GLU A 277 -9.69 14.02 7.26
N ALA A 278 -8.55 13.78 6.60
CA ALA A 278 -7.22 13.80 7.21
C ALA A 278 -6.49 15.14 7.01
N SER A 279 -7.21 16.23 6.71
CA SER A 279 -6.63 17.56 6.41
C SER A 279 -5.71 18.11 7.52
N TYR A 280 -5.86 17.63 8.76
CA TYR A 280 -5.00 17.98 9.90
C TYR A 280 -4.09 16.85 10.40
N VAL A 281 -3.89 15.80 9.60
CA VAL A 281 -2.99 14.68 9.90
C VAL A 281 -1.77 14.76 9.00
N ASN A 282 -0.63 15.13 9.58
CA ASN A 282 0.63 15.33 8.85
C ASN A 282 1.85 14.90 9.68
N GLY A 283 2.84 14.29 9.05
CA GLY A 283 4.09 13.82 9.67
C GLY A 283 3.93 12.62 10.61
N GLN A 284 2.78 11.92 10.58
CA GLN A 284 2.46 10.88 11.56
C GLN A 284 2.79 9.46 11.06
N ALA A 285 3.13 8.57 12.00
CA ALA A 285 3.25 7.13 11.79
C ALA A 285 2.01 6.40 12.35
N TRP A 286 1.14 5.93 11.48
CA TRP A 286 -0.14 5.32 11.84
C TRP A 286 -0.03 3.81 11.94
N ALA A 287 0.01 3.29 13.17
CA ALA A 287 -0.05 1.85 13.41
C ALA A 287 -1.41 1.26 13.00
N VAL A 288 -1.38 0.22 12.16
CA VAL A 288 -2.56 -0.57 11.75
C VAL A 288 -2.25 -2.04 11.99
N ASP A 289 -2.26 -2.43 13.27
CA ASP A 289 -1.63 -3.67 13.72
C ASP A 289 -2.41 -4.46 14.78
N GLY A 290 -3.66 -4.06 15.02
CA GLY A 290 -4.50 -4.68 16.05
C GLY A 290 -4.03 -4.40 17.48
N GLY A 291 -3.22 -3.36 17.69
CA GLY A 291 -2.68 -2.91 18.97
C GLY A 291 -1.34 -3.55 19.34
N LEU A 292 -0.66 -4.22 18.41
CA LEU A 292 0.61 -4.92 18.68
C LEU A 292 1.68 -3.97 19.23
N SER A 293 1.80 -2.77 18.66
CA SER A 293 2.82 -1.79 19.04
C SER A 293 2.43 -0.91 20.24
N ALA A 294 1.19 -1.03 20.73
CA ALA A 294 0.61 -0.12 21.71
C ALA A 294 1.07 -0.38 23.15
N GLY A 295 1.70 -1.51 23.44
CA GLY A 295 2.07 -1.89 24.80
C GLY A 295 3.39 -2.66 24.90
N HIS A 296 3.85 -2.81 26.14
CA HIS A 296 4.90 -3.75 26.52
C HIS A 296 4.36 -5.19 26.49
N PRO A 297 5.24 -6.22 26.56
CA PRO A 297 4.78 -7.60 26.73
C PRO A 297 3.74 -7.72 27.83
N PHE A 298 2.59 -8.31 27.49
CA PHE A 298 1.46 -8.48 28.38
C PHE A 298 1.12 -9.96 28.52
N VAL A 299 0.89 -10.42 29.75
CA VAL A 299 0.40 -11.76 30.05
C VAL A 299 -1.11 -11.67 30.31
N PRO A 300 -1.96 -12.27 29.45
CA PRO A 300 -3.40 -12.28 29.65
C PRO A 300 -3.79 -12.81 31.03
N GLY A 301 -4.73 -12.12 31.70
CA GLY A 301 -5.26 -12.54 33.00
C GLY A 301 -4.49 -12.01 34.23
N LYS A 302 -3.42 -11.24 34.04
CA LYS A 302 -2.82 -10.43 35.10
C LYS A 302 -3.06 -8.95 34.79
N LEU A 303 -3.60 -8.20 35.75
CA LEU A 303 -3.63 -6.73 35.64
C LEU A 303 -2.19 -6.24 35.54
N ALA A 304 -1.96 -5.30 34.62
CA ALA A 304 -0.67 -4.66 34.40
C ALA A 304 -0.27 -3.80 35.60
#